data_AF-A0A1M4BKW8-F1
#
_entry.id   AF-A0A1M4BKW8-F1
#
_cell.length_a   1.000
_cell.length_b   1.000
_cell.length_c   1.000
_cell.angle_alpha   90.00
_cell.angle_beta   90.00
_cell.angle_gamma   90.00
#
_symmetry.space_group_name_H-M   'P 1'
#
loop_
_entity.id
_entity.type
_entity.pdbx_description
1 polymer ?
#
loop_
_entity_poly.entity_id
_entity_poly.type
_entity_poly.pdbx_seq_one_letter_code
_entity_poly.pdbx_strand_id
1 'polypeptide(L)'
;MTNNSPATINLPAPARVGQATAVEQSRAVAEVHAAMVMARQYPRRVDAAVAEMERCCQQPSLAKRAFFRFSRGGETVTGPSIHLARELARCWGNVQHGLAEMSRDDQHGQSEMQAFAWDVETNSRVSSTFIVPHKRDTRSGVKALVDMRDIYENNTNNGARRVRESIFAVLPSWFVERAKDLCNATIEKGDGAPLEKRVDEAVAAFASGGITQDQIERKLGRPVARWTAQDVAQLEVIFTSLRRGEVTKDEEFPPDRVTSSDIPAGDAKPAPVQPPAPAETEPPSTPAAGAATEAAPESPEKREAGEQQVRDLFDHLDTKIPNKTRLDDLTVLFSRRVTALADLGDSELADLAQLLADCGGKTAAWQAAVDAQRQQAGGQA
;
A
#
# COMPACT_ATOMS: atom_id res chain seq x y z
N MET A 1 -31.57 47.84 -26.53
CA MET A 1 -31.41 46.43 -26.10
C MET A 1 -30.47 45.77 -27.10
N THR A 2 -29.17 45.77 -26.82
CA THR A 2 -28.16 45.15 -27.69
C THR A 2 -28.19 43.64 -27.46
N ASN A 3 -28.65 42.91 -28.48
CA ASN A 3 -28.80 41.47 -28.48
C ASN A 3 -27.40 40.83 -28.54
N ASN A 4 -26.83 40.52 -27.38
CA ASN A 4 -25.52 39.86 -27.29
C ASN A 4 -25.74 38.34 -27.37
N SER A 5 -25.98 37.82 -28.57
CA SER A 5 -25.92 36.38 -28.81
C SER A 5 -24.53 35.88 -28.41
N PRO A 6 -24.40 34.78 -27.64
CA PRO A 6 -23.09 34.24 -27.31
C PRO A 6 -22.38 33.87 -28.62
N ALA A 7 -21.21 34.46 -28.85
CA ALA A 7 -20.37 34.16 -30.00
C ALA A 7 -20.12 32.64 -30.04
N THR A 8 -20.57 31.98 -31.10
CA THR A 8 -20.30 30.58 -31.32
C THR A 8 -18.79 30.43 -31.53
N ILE A 9 -18.10 29.88 -30.52
CA ILE A 9 -16.66 29.61 -30.62
C ILE A 9 -16.49 28.48 -31.63
N ASN A 10 -16.14 28.83 -32.87
CA ASN A 10 -15.86 27.86 -33.91
C ASN A 10 -14.43 27.34 -33.74
N LEU A 11 -14.27 26.28 -32.96
CA LEU A 11 -12.97 25.62 -32.75
C LEU A 11 -12.54 24.93 -34.06
N PRO A 12 -11.27 25.02 -34.48
CA PRO A 12 -10.78 24.33 -35.67
C PRO A 12 -10.89 22.81 -35.48
N ALA A 13 -11.76 22.18 -36.26
CA ALA A 13 -11.93 20.72 -36.27
C ALA A 13 -11.05 20.08 -37.37
N PRO A 14 -10.38 18.94 -37.11
CA PRO A 14 -9.62 18.23 -38.14
C PRO A 14 -10.52 17.79 -39.30
N ALA A 15 -10.02 17.87 -40.54
CA ALA A 15 -10.79 17.56 -41.75
C ALA A 15 -11.28 16.10 -41.86
N ARG A 16 -10.69 15.18 -41.08
CA ARG A 16 -11.17 13.79 -40.93
C ARG A 16 -10.98 13.35 -39.48
N VAL A 17 -12.08 13.14 -38.78
CA VAL A 17 -12.12 12.59 -37.43
C VAL A 17 -12.89 11.28 -37.49
N GLY A 18 -12.34 10.20 -36.93
CA GLY A 18 -13.08 8.94 -36.80
C GLY A 18 -14.34 9.16 -35.95
N GLN A 19 -15.42 8.43 -36.21
CA GLN A 19 -16.69 8.60 -35.49
C GLN A 19 -16.50 8.52 -33.96
N ALA A 20 -15.67 7.59 -33.49
CA ALA A 20 -15.34 7.47 -32.07
C ALA A 20 -14.65 8.72 -31.50
N THR A 21 -13.67 9.29 -32.21
CA THR A 21 -12.97 10.51 -31.79
C THR A 21 -13.90 11.73 -31.82
N ALA A 22 -14.82 11.81 -32.78
CA ALA A 22 -15.79 12.91 -32.87
C ALA A 22 -16.80 12.87 -31.70
N VAL A 23 -17.26 11.67 -31.34
CA VAL A 23 -18.11 11.46 -30.14
C VAL A 23 -17.36 11.87 -28.88
N GLU A 24 -16.09 11.47 -28.72
CA GLU A 24 -15.31 11.82 -27.54
C GLU A 24 -15.07 13.33 -27.41
N GLN A 25 -14.72 14.02 -28.49
CA GLN A 25 -14.57 15.47 -28.50
C GLN A 25 -15.89 16.17 -28.11
N SER A 26 -17.01 15.71 -28.65
CA SER A 26 -18.34 16.27 -28.36
C SER A 26 -18.72 16.05 -26.89
N ARG A 27 -18.45 14.85 -26.35
CA ARG A 27 -18.67 14.53 -24.94
C ARG A 27 -17.84 15.41 -24.03
N ALA A 28 -16.55 15.55 -24.30
CA ALA A 28 -15.65 16.37 -23.48
C ALA A 28 -16.10 17.85 -23.43
N VAL A 29 -16.51 18.42 -24.57
CA VAL A 29 -17.05 19.79 -24.61
C VAL A 29 -18.37 19.90 -23.84
N ALA A 30 -19.27 18.93 -24.00
CA ALA A 30 -20.56 18.91 -23.32
C ALA A 30 -20.41 18.79 -21.79
N GLU A 31 -19.51 17.93 -21.31
CA GLU A 31 -19.23 17.76 -19.88
C GLU A 31 -18.69 19.05 -19.24
N VAL A 32 -17.71 19.69 -19.88
CA VAL A 32 -17.13 20.97 -19.42
C VAL A 32 -18.19 22.07 -19.42
N HIS A 33 -18.96 22.20 -20.50
CA HIS A 33 -20.00 23.22 -20.61
C HIS A 33 -21.11 23.01 -19.57
N ALA A 34 -21.59 21.77 -19.40
CA ALA A 34 -22.61 21.43 -18.42
C ALA A 34 -22.15 21.74 -16.99
N ALA A 35 -20.91 21.39 -16.64
CA ALA A 35 -20.36 21.70 -15.32
C ALA A 35 -20.31 23.21 -15.03
N MET A 36 -19.86 24.02 -16.01
CA MET A 36 -19.79 25.48 -15.87
C MET A 36 -21.17 26.11 -15.76
N VAL A 37 -22.15 25.66 -16.56
CA VAL A 37 -23.53 26.16 -16.50
C VAL A 37 -24.16 25.81 -15.16
N MET A 38 -24.04 24.56 -14.70
CA MET A 38 -24.59 24.12 -13.43
C MET A 38 -23.97 24.87 -12.23
N ALA A 39 -22.65 25.06 -12.23
CA ALA A 39 -21.98 25.80 -11.16
C ALA A 39 -22.41 27.28 -11.10
N ARG A 40 -22.67 27.90 -12.25
CA ARG A 40 -23.21 29.28 -12.31
C ARG A 40 -24.67 29.36 -11.92
N GLN A 41 -25.48 28.36 -12.27
CA GLN A 41 -26.90 28.31 -11.93
C GLN A 41 -27.12 28.01 -10.45
N TYR A 42 -26.26 27.17 -9.87
CA TYR A 42 -26.31 26.73 -8.48
C TYR A 42 -24.96 27.03 -7.79
N PRO A 43 -24.67 28.32 -7.53
CA PRO A 43 -23.43 28.71 -6.87
C PRO A 43 -23.39 28.16 -5.44
N ARG A 44 -22.18 27.88 -4.96
CA ARG A 44 -21.96 27.35 -3.62
C ARG A 44 -22.39 28.36 -2.56
N ARG A 45 -22.91 27.84 -1.45
CA ARG A 45 -23.18 28.63 -0.25
C ARG A 45 -21.99 28.52 0.69
N VAL A 46 -21.20 29.59 0.80
CA VAL A 46 -19.95 29.59 1.59
C VAL A 46 -20.21 29.20 3.04
N ASP A 47 -21.24 29.76 3.68
CA ASP A 47 -21.56 29.40 5.08
C ASP A 47 -21.91 27.92 5.26
N ALA A 48 -22.60 27.33 4.27
CA ALA A 48 -22.94 25.91 4.30
C ALA A 48 -21.70 25.03 4.09
N ALA A 49 -20.79 25.44 3.20
CA ALA A 49 -19.51 24.77 3.00
C ALA A 49 -18.63 24.82 4.27
N VAL A 50 -18.62 25.95 4.97
CA VAL A 50 -17.90 26.10 6.25
C VAL A 50 -18.52 25.23 7.33
N ALA A 51 -19.85 25.26 7.49
CA ALA A 51 -20.53 24.41 8.49
C ALA A 51 -20.31 22.91 8.23
N GLU A 52 -20.33 22.49 6.97
CA GLU A 52 -20.08 21.10 6.60
C GLU A 52 -18.61 20.70 6.84
N MET A 53 -17.67 21.58 6.47
CA MET A 53 -16.25 21.38 6.79
C MET A 53 -16.02 21.23 8.29
N GLU A 54 -16.66 22.07 9.11
CA GLU A 54 -16.55 22.00 10.58
C GLU A 54 -17.08 20.67 11.11
N ARG A 55 -18.28 20.27 10.67
CA ARG A 55 -18.91 19.02 11.05
C ARG A 55 -18.01 17.82 10.70
N CYS A 56 -17.40 17.83 9.53
CA CYS A 56 -16.52 16.76 9.07
C CYS A 56 -15.17 16.73 9.80
N CYS A 57 -14.52 17.88 9.99
CA CYS A 57 -13.22 17.98 10.68
C CYS A 57 -13.32 17.63 12.17
N GLN A 58 -14.51 17.75 12.76
CA GLN A 58 -14.82 17.30 14.12
C GLN A 58 -15.05 15.78 14.23
N GLN A 59 -15.12 15.04 13.10
CA GLN A 59 -15.23 13.58 13.14
C GLN A 59 -13.85 12.96 13.40
N PRO A 60 -13.69 12.13 14.46
CA PRO A 60 -12.41 11.49 14.75
C PRO A 60 -11.88 10.63 13.60
N SER A 61 -12.76 10.01 12.81
CA SER A 61 -12.39 9.18 11.66
C SER A 61 -11.67 9.95 10.55
N LEU A 62 -12.07 11.19 10.30
CA LEU A 62 -11.38 12.08 9.37
C LEU A 62 -10.12 12.66 10.01
N ALA A 63 -10.26 13.21 11.22
CA ALA A 63 -9.18 13.91 11.91
C ALA A 63 -7.92 13.05 12.05
N LYS A 64 -8.05 11.78 12.46
CA LYS A 64 -6.92 10.83 12.57
C LYS A 64 -6.16 10.59 11.26
N ARG A 65 -6.82 10.79 10.11
CA ARG A 65 -6.25 10.62 8.77
C ARG A 65 -5.97 11.95 8.05
N ALA A 66 -6.22 13.07 8.72
CA ALA A 66 -6.14 14.40 8.12
C ALA A 66 -4.71 14.84 7.84
N PHE A 67 -3.72 14.23 8.50
CA PHE A 67 -2.32 14.57 8.36
C PHE A 67 -1.49 13.37 7.93
N PHE A 68 -0.55 13.59 7.02
CA PHE A 68 0.50 12.62 6.72
C PHE A 68 1.76 12.99 7.50
N ARG A 69 2.64 12.01 7.67
CA ARG A 69 3.95 12.19 8.28
C ARG A 69 5.00 11.37 7.53
N PHE A 70 6.17 11.94 7.28
CA PHE A 70 7.34 11.19 6.85
C PHE A 70 8.64 11.83 7.35
N SER A 71 9.70 11.04 7.51
CA SER A 71 11.01 11.53 7.92
C SER A 71 11.87 11.85 6.69
N ARG A 72 12.51 13.03 6.66
CA ARG A 72 13.43 13.46 5.60
C ARG A 72 14.60 14.23 6.22
N GLY A 73 15.83 13.77 5.97
CA GLY A 73 17.03 14.45 6.45
C GLY A 73 17.15 14.54 7.98
N GLY A 74 16.57 13.60 8.72
CA GLY A 74 16.52 13.62 10.18
C GLY A 74 15.37 14.44 10.77
N GLU A 75 14.65 15.21 9.95
CA GLU A 75 13.47 15.96 10.38
C GLU A 75 12.17 15.21 10.04
N THR A 76 11.15 15.43 10.87
CA THR A 76 9.79 14.97 10.59
C THR A 76 9.06 16.03 9.78
N VAL A 77 8.60 15.67 8.58
CA VAL A 77 7.71 16.51 7.77
C VAL A 77 6.27 16.05 7.96
N THR A 78 5.43 16.97 8.41
CA THR A 78 3.99 16.77 8.59
C THR A 78 3.24 17.74 7.68
N GLY A 79 2.11 17.30 7.14
CA GLY A 79 1.23 18.19 6.38
C GLY A 79 -0.16 17.60 6.20
N PRO A 80 -1.11 18.39 5.66
CA PRO A 80 -2.46 17.90 5.39
C PRO A 80 -2.43 16.78 4.36
N SER A 81 -3.28 15.77 4.52
CA SER A 81 -3.30 14.57 3.68
C SER A 81 -4.22 14.74 2.47
N ILE A 82 -4.13 13.80 1.53
CA ILE A 82 -5.08 13.71 0.41
C ILE A 82 -6.52 13.43 0.90
N HIS A 83 -6.70 12.80 2.07
CA HIS A 83 -8.01 12.56 2.64
C HIS A 83 -8.67 13.88 3.07
N LEU A 84 -7.92 14.74 3.77
CA LEU A 84 -8.40 16.07 4.11
C LEU A 84 -8.68 16.88 2.83
N ALA A 85 -7.76 16.88 1.86
CA ALA A 85 -7.94 17.63 0.61
C ALA A 85 -9.24 17.25 -0.12
N ARG A 86 -9.48 15.94 -0.33
CA ARG A 86 -10.69 15.45 -1.00
C ARG A 86 -11.96 15.83 -0.25
N GLU A 87 -11.91 15.74 1.08
CA GLU A 87 -13.06 16.10 1.92
C GLU A 87 -13.34 17.60 1.86
N LEU A 88 -12.30 18.45 1.87
CA LEU A 88 -12.46 19.89 1.72
C LEU A 88 -12.98 20.26 0.32
N ALA A 89 -12.49 19.61 -0.75
CA ALA A 89 -13.04 19.81 -2.09
C ALA A 89 -14.53 19.44 -2.17
N ARG A 90 -14.94 18.35 -1.51
CA ARG A 90 -16.34 17.93 -1.40
C ARG A 90 -17.18 18.97 -0.65
N CYS A 91 -16.70 19.46 0.49
CA CYS A 91 -17.40 20.46 1.31
C CYS A 91 -17.52 21.81 0.59
N TRP A 92 -16.44 22.23 -0.09
CA TRP A 92 -16.38 23.48 -0.83
C TRP A 92 -17.33 23.49 -2.04
N GLY A 93 -17.54 22.31 -2.65
CA GLY A 93 -18.47 22.12 -3.76
C GLY A 93 -17.94 22.69 -5.07
N ASN A 94 -18.52 22.28 -6.21
CA ASN A 94 -18.15 22.80 -7.53
C ASN A 94 -16.62 22.73 -7.81
N VAL A 95 -15.94 21.72 -7.28
CA VAL A 95 -14.51 21.44 -7.53
C VAL A 95 -14.36 20.07 -8.18
N GLN A 96 -13.85 20.05 -9.41
CA GLN A 96 -13.41 18.85 -10.08
C GLN A 96 -11.93 18.62 -9.80
N HIS A 97 -11.52 17.38 -9.58
CA HIS A 97 -10.12 17.03 -9.39
C HIS A 97 -9.88 15.59 -9.80
N GLY A 98 -8.65 15.26 -10.18
CA GLY A 98 -8.36 13.93 -10.68
C GLY A 98 -6.91 13.70 -11.02
N LEU A 99 -6.62 12.42 -11.29
CA LEU A 99 -5.34 11.91 -11.77
C LEU A 99 -5.61 11.15 -13.07
N ALA A 100 -4.87 11.45 -14.12
CA ALA A 100 -4.88 10.72 -15.38
C ALA A 100 -3.48 10.20 -15.69
N GLU A 101 -3.37 8.94 -16.12
CA GLU A 101 -2.17 8.44 -16.78
C GLU A 101 -2.31 8.77 -18.27
N MET A 102 -1.50 9.72 -18.74
CA MET A 102 -1.56 10.24 -20.11
C MET A 102 -0.90 9.27 -21.09
N SER A 103 0.24 8.73 -20.70
CA SER A 103 0.98 7.73 -21.46
C SER A 103 1.79 6.86 -20.51
N ARG A 104 2.02 5.61 -20.92
CA ARG A 104 2.93 4.69 -20.25
C ARG A 104 3.97 4.22 -21.25
N ASP A 105 5.23 4.31 -20.87
CA ASP A 105 6.37 3.86 -21.64
C ASP A 105 7.14 2.83 -20.80
N ASP A 106 6.79 1.56 -20.98
CA ASP A 106 7.44 0.45 -20.26
C ASP A 106 8.87 0.20 -20.76
N GLN A 107 9.23 0.65 -21.97
CA GLN A 107 10.59 0.50 -22.51
C GLN A 107 11.56 1.44 -21.79
N HIS A 108 11.13 2.68 -21.53
CA HIS A 108 11.88 3.66 -20.74
C HIS A 108 11.56 3.59 -19.25
N GLY A 109 10.66 2.69 -18.82
CA GLY A 109 10.25 2.50 -17.44
C GLY A 109 9.71 3.79 -16.81
N GLN A 110 8.74 4.43 -17.46
CA GLN A 110 8.14 5.68 -16.97
C GLN A 110 6.67 5.84 -17.38
N SER A 111 5.91 6.56 -16.57
CA SER A 111 4.55 6.99 -16.91
C SER A 111 4.46 8.51 -16.91
N GLU A 112 3.82 9.07 -17.92
CA GLU A 112 3.40 10.47 -17.91
C GLU A 112 2.04 10.56 -17.23
N MET A 113 2.00 11.32 -16.15
CA MET A 113 0.82 11.48 -15.31
C MET A 113 0.40 12.94 -15.31
N GLN A 114 -0.90 13.18 -15.22
CA GLN A 114 -1.46 14.52 -15.04
C GLN A 114 -2.34 14.54 -13.78
N ALA A 115 -2.04 15.45 -12.87
CA ALA A 115 -2.90 15.78 -11.74
C ALA A 115 -3.56 17.13 -11.99
N PHE A 116 -4.83 17.27 -11.63
CA PHE A 116 -5.54 18.54 -11.78
C PHE A 116 -6.55 18.78 -10.66
N ALA A 117 -6.86 20.05 -10.46
CA ALA A 117 -8.04 20.51 -9.76
C ALA A 117 -8.61 21.76 -10.45
N TRP A 118 -9.92 21.89 -10.46
CA TRP A 118 -10.63 22.97 -11.12
C TRP A 118 -11.87 23.33 -10.30
N ASP A 119 -11.83 24.52 -9.69
CA ASP A 119 -13.02 25.17 -9.17
C ASP A 119 -13.80 25.73 -10.37
N VAL A 120 -14.89 25.05 -10.75
CA VAL A 120 -15.65 25.38 -11.96
C VAL A 120 -16.49 26.65 -11.81
N GLU A 121 -16.79 27.06 -10.58
CA GLU A 121 -17.60 28.24 -10.29
C GLU A 121 -16.77 29.52 -10.42
N THR A 122 -15.58 29.54 -9.81
CA THR A 122 -14.63 30.68 -9.89
C THR A 122 -13.70 30.60 -11.09
N ASN A 123 -13.71 29.47 -11.79
CA ASN A 123 -12.83 29.12 -12.90
C ASN A 123 -11.33 29.10 -12.52
N SER A 124 -11.01 28.84 -11.25
CA SER A 124 -9.63 28.63 -10.79
C SER A 124 -9.19 27.21 -11.12
N ARG A 125 -8.19 27.04 -12.00
CA ARG A 125 -7.72 25.73 -12.47
C ARG A 125 -6.22 25.58 -12.30
N VAL A 126 -5.81 24.43 -11.76
CA VAL A 126 -4.43 23.99 -11.68
C VAL A 126 -4.31 22.63 -12.36
N SER A 127 -3.30 22.47 -13.20
CA SER A 127 -2.95 21.20 -13.82
C SER A 127 -1.44 21.06 -13.86
N SER A 128 -0.95 19.89 -13.49
CA SER A 128 0.47 19.56 -13.50
C SER A 128 0.65 18.21 -14.18
N THR A 129 1.36 18.24 -15.30
CA THR A 129 1.87 17.04 -15.98
C THR A 129 3.27 16.73 -15.47
N PHE A 130 3.55 15.47 -15.18
CA PHE A 130 4.81 15.04 -14.58
C PHE A 130 5.12 13.60 -14.97
N ILE A 131 6.42 13.30 -15.04
CA ILE A 131 6.91 11.95 -15.29
C ILE A 131 7.10 11.23 -13.95
N VAL A 132 6.59 10.01 -13.87
CA VAL A 132 6.83 9.07 -12.78
C VAL A 132 7.72 7.95 -13.30
N PRO A 133 9.00 7.91 -12.90
CA PRO A 133 9.86 6.78 -13.21
C PRO A 133 9.36 5.52 -12.48
N HIS A 134 9.36 4.38 -13.17
CA HIS A 134 9.06 3.04 -12.64
C HIS A 134 10.24 2.50 -11.85
N LYS A 135 10.59 3.21 -10.77
CA LYS A 135 11.68 2.84 -9.88
C LYS A 135 11.33 3.20 -8.44
N ARG A 136 11.88 2.44 -7.51
CA ARG A 136 11.75 2.66 -6.06
C ARG A 136 13.14 2.80 -5.48
N ASP A 137 13.37 3.90 -4.77
CA ASP A 137 14.60 4.08 -4.00
C ASP A 137 14.55 3.13 -2.80
N THR A 138 15.60 2.34 -2.63
CA THR A 138 15.79 1.47 -1.46
C THR A 138 17.08 1.86 -0.75
N ARG A 139 17.25 1.40 0.50
CA ARG A 139 18.51 1.61 1.23
C ARG A 139 19.72 0.97 0.53
N SER A 140 19.50 -0.02 -0.33
CA SER A 140 20.54 -0.70 -1.13
C SER A 140 20.72 -0.10 -2.52
N GLY A 141 20.05 1.02 -2.84
CA GLY A 141 20.07 1.66 -4.15
C GLY A 141 18.72 1.65 -4.86
N VAL A 142 18.71 2.16 -6.09
CA VAL A 142 17.49 2.28 -6.90
C VAL A 142 17.11 0.91 -7.47
N LYS A 143 15.88 0.45 -7.20
CA LYS A 143 15.31 -0.78 -7.77
C LYS A 143 14.30 -0.43 -8.86
N ALA A 144 14.45 -0.99 -10.05
CA ALA A 144 13.45 -0.88 -11.10
C ALA A 144 12.16 -1.63 -10.71
N LEU A 145 11.01 -1.03 -10.98
CA LEU A 145 9.70 -1.64 -10.81
C LEU A 145 9.29 -2.24 -12.15
N VAL A 146 9.11 -3.56 -12.17
CA VAL A 146 8.69 -4.32 -13.37
C VAL A 146 7.31 -4.93 -13.19
N ASP A 147 6.89 -5.14 -11.95
CA ASP A 147 5.57 -5.66 -11.65
C ASP A 147 4.50 -4.59 -11.86
N MET A 148 3.41 -4.98 -12.52
CA MET A 148 2.33 -4.07 -12.91
C MET A 148 1.63 -3.45 -11.71
N ARG A 149 1.50 -4.19 -10.61
CA ARG A 149 0.90 -3.68 -9.37
C ARG A 149 1.84 -2.67 -8.71
N ASP A 150 3.12 -2.98 -8.62
CA ASP A 150 4.12 -2.06 -8.07
C ASP A 150 4.18 -0.74 -8.84
N ILE A 151 4.13 -0.80 -10.18
CA ILE A 151 4.09 0.38 -11.05
C ILE A 151 2.82 1.20 -10.78
N TYR A 152 1.65 0.55 -10.74
CA TYR A 152 0.38 1.21 -10.46
C TYR A 152 0.37 1.90 -9.09
N GLU A 153 0.84 1.22 -8.05
CA GLU A 153 0.92 1.77 -6.70
C GLU A 153 1.90 2.95 -6.64
N ASN A 154 3.06 2.85 -7.30
CA ASN A 154 4.02 3.95 -7.41
C ASN A 154 3.41 5.18 -8.11
N ASN A 155 2.74 4.98 -9.25
CA ASN A 155 2.08 6.05 -10.00
C ASN A 155 0.96 6.70 -9.20
N THR A 156 0.14 5.88 -8.54
CA THR A 156 -0.97 6.34 -7.69
C THR A 156 -0.46 7.15 -6.51
N ASN A 157 0.61 6.70 -5.85
CA ASN A 157 1.21 7.42 -4.72
C ASN A 157 1.82 8.76 -5.13
N ASN A 158 2.54 8.79 -6.26
CA ASN A 158 3.10 10.02 -6.83
C ASN A 158 2.01 11.00 -7.29
N GLY A 159 0.93 10.47 -7.86
CA GLY A 159 -0.23 11.24 -8.29
C GLY A 159 -1.05 11.79 -7.15
N ALA A 160 -1.30 11.01 -6.09
CA ALA A 160 -2.06 11.44 -4.93
C ALA A 160 -1.46 12.69 -4.27
N ARG A 161 -0.13 12.79 -4.21
CA ARG A 161 0.58 13.98 -3.72
C ARG A 161 0.28 15.21 -4.56
N ARG A 162 0.29 15.09 -5.89
CA ARG A 162 0.07 16.23 -6.80
C ARG A 162 -1.39 16.61 -6.93
N VAL A 163 -2.30 15.65 -6.86
CA VAL A 163 -3.75 15.91 -6.76
C VAL A 163 -4.04 16.68 -5.48
N ARG A 164 -3.44 16.27 -4.35
CA ARG A 164 -3.56 16.98 -3.08
C ARG A 164 -3.13 18.44 -3.20
N GLU A 165 -1.93 18.70 -3.73
CA GLU A 165 -1.45 20.08 -3.93
C GLU A 165 -2.36 20.86 -4.88
N SER A 166 -2.83 20.22 -5.96
CA SER A 166 -3.74 20.87 -6.92
C SER A 166 -5.05 21.28 -6.26
N ILE A 167 -5.63 20.41 -5.42
CA ILE A 167 -6.85 20.73 -4.65
C ILE A 167 -6.59 21.91 -3.72
N PHE A 168 -5.52 21.88 -2.92
CA PHE A 168 -5.24 23.00 -2.01
C PHE A 168 -4.96 24.31 -2.73
N ALA A 169 -4.40 24.27 -3.94
CA ALA A 169 -4.14 25.45 -4.74
C ALA A 169 -5.42 26.14 -5.25
N VAL A 170 -6.54 25.43 -5.38
CA VAL A 170 -7.82 26.01 -5.81
C VAL A 170 -8.74 26.38 -4.64
N LEU A 171 -8.43 25.93 -3.43
CA LEU A 171 -9.19 26.25 -2.21
C LEU A 171 -8.69 27.55 -1.55
N PRO A 172 -9.56 28.33 -0.88
CA PRO A 172 -9.09 29.46 -0.07
C PRO A 172 -8.22 28.99 1.09
N SER A 173 -7.09 29.66 1.32
CA SER A 173 -6.13 29.29 2.36
C SER A 173 -6.75 29.27 3.76
N TRP A 174 -7.57 30.26 4.11
CA TRP A 174 -8.25 30.33 5.40
C TRP A 174 -9.17 29.13 5.67
N PHE A 175 -9.76 28.56 4.61
CA PHE A 175 -10.65 27.40 4.72
C PHE A 175 -9.85 26.14 5.05
N VAL A 176 -8.68 26.00 4.41
CA VAL A 176 -7.75 24.90 4.66
C VAL A 176 -7.13 25.01 6.06
N GLU A 177 -6.70 26.20 6.47
CA GLU A 177 -6.13 26.41 7.82
C GLU A 177 -7.15 26.15 8.93
N ARG A 178 -8.38 26.66 8.79
CA ARG A 178 -9.47 26.38 9.75
C ARG A 178 -9.74 24.88 9.87
N ALA A 179 -9.76 24.16 8.75
CA ALA A 179 -9.95 22.70 8.76
C ALA A 179 -8.80 21.96 9.47
N LYS A 180 -7.55 22.40 9.29
CA LYS A 180 -6.39 21.84 9.98
C LYS A 180 -6.51 22.05 11.49
N ASP A 181 -6.85 23.26 11.92
CA ASP A 181 -7.01 23.59 13.34
C ASP A 181 -8.09 22.74 14.00
N LEU A 182 -9.22 22.54 13.31
CA LEU A 182 -10.31 21.70 13.81
C LEU A 182 -9.94 20.22 13.88
N CYS A 183 -9.23 19.70 12.87
CA CYS A 183 -8.71 18.33 12.91
C CYS A 183 -7.74 18.16 14.09
N ASN A 184 -6.84 19.13 14.32
CA ASN A 184 -5.90 19.09 15.45
C ASN A 184 -6.64 19.12 16.79
N ALA A 185 -7.59 20.05 16.97
CA ALA A 185 -8.39 20.13 18.19
C ALA A 185 -9.18 18.83 18.44
N THR A 186 -9.65 18.17 17.39
CA THR A 186 -10.37 16.89 17.48
C THR A 186 -9.43 15.75 17.92
N ILE A 187 -8.21 15.70 17.38
CA ILE A 187 -7.19 14.73 17.77
C ILE A 187 -6.75 14.95 19.23
N GLU A 188 -6.52 16.20 19.61
CA GLU A 188 -6.13 16.61 20.96
C GLU A 188 -7.19 16.23 21.98
N LYS A 189 -8.46 16.55 21.68
CA LYS A 189 -9.59 16.17 22.52
C LYS A 189 -9.73 14.65 22.63
N GLY A 190 -9.49 13.91 21.54
CA GLY A 190 -9.68 12.46 21.50
C GLY A 190 -11.09 12.06 21.93
N ASP A 191 -11.17 11.04 22.77
CA ASP A 191 -12.38 10.56 23.46
C ASP A 191 -12.59 11.25 24.84
N GLY A 192 -11.77 12.24 25.18
CA GLY A 192 -11.73 12.89 26.49
C GLY A 192 -10.78 12.23 27.49
N ALA A 193 -10.11 11.13 27.14
CA ALA A 193 -9.08 10.54 27.99
C ALA A 193 -7.79 11.39 27.99
N PRO A 194 -7.07 11.48 29.13
CA PRO A 194 -5.76 12.11 29.19
C PRO A 194 -4.76 11.49 28.22
N LEU A 195 -3.82 12.29 27.72
CA LEU A 195 -2.83 11.83 26.75
C LEU A 195 -1.99 10.66 27.29
N GLU A 196 -1.57 10.68 28.56
CA GLU A 196 -0.76 9.58 29.13
C GLU A 196 -1.49 8.25 29.04
N LYS A 197 -2.79 8.24 29.41
CA LYS A 197 -3.62 7.04 29.33
C LYS A 197 -3.74 6.52 27.89
N ARG A 198 -3.92 7.42 26.92
CA ARG A 198 -4.03 7.04 25.50
C ARG A 198 -2.71 6.49 24.95
N VAL A 199 -1.58 7.02 25.42
CA VAL A 199 -0.24 6.51 25.10
C VAL A 199 -0.07 5.09 25.63
N ASP A 200 -0.42 4.85 26.90
CA ASP A 200 -0.33 3.52 27.53
C ASP A 200 -1.21 2.49 26.80
N GLU A 201 -2.45 2.88 26.45
CA GLU A 201 -3.38 2.04 25.67
C GLU A 201 -2.82 1.71 24.28
N ALA A 202 -2.21 2.69 23.60
CA ALA A 202 -1.58 2.46 22.31
C ALA A 202 -0.40 1.48 22.42
N VAL A 203 0.51 1.68 23.39
CA VAL A 203 1.66 0.77 23.60
C VAL A 203 1.18 -0.64 23.94
N ALA A 204 0.18 -0.78 24.81
CA ALA A 204 -0.41 -2.08 25.15
C ALA A 204 -1.06 -2.77 23.93
N ALA A 205 -1.76 -2.01 23.08
CA ALA A 205 -2.36 -2.53 21.86
C ALA A 205 -1.29 -3.10 20.91
N PHE A 206 -0.19 -2.37 20.68
CA PHE A 206 0.92 -2.84 19.84
C PHE A 206 1.67 -4.03 20.45
N ALA A 207 1.83 -4.07 21.77
CA ALA A 207 2.46 -5.19 22.47
C ALA A 207 1.70 -6.51 22.24
N SER A 208 0.37 -6.46 22.15
CA SER A 208 -0.45 -7.65 21.84
C SER A 208 -0.16 -8.23 20.44
N GLY A 209 0.30 -7.39 19.50
CA GLY A 209 0.80 -7.79 18.17
C GLY A 209 2.30 -8.08 18.13
N GLY A 210 2.97 -8.19 19.28
CA GLY A 210 4.40 -8.45 19.39
C GLY A 210 5.29 -7.28 18.92
N ILE A 211 4.77 -6.06 18.84
CA ILE A 211 5.54 -4.85 18.51
C ILE A 211 5.97 -4.19 19.81
N THR A 212 7.28 -4.02 20.01
CA THR A 212 7.83 -3.44 21.25
C THR A 212 7.75 -1.92 21.25
N GLN A 213 7.76 -1.30 22.42
CA GLN A 213 7.81 0.16 22.56
C GLN A 213 8.98 0.75 21.77
N ASP A 214 10.17 0.13 21.84
CA ASP A 214 11.36 0.64 21.13
C ASP A 214 11.15 0.67 19.61
N GLN A 215 10.42 -0.31 19.03
CA GLN A 215 10.08 -0.29 17.60
C GLN A 215 9.17 0.89 17.25
N ILE A 216 8.24 1.24 18.14
CA ILE A 216 7.34 2.38 17.97
C ILE A 216 8.10 3.69 18.08
N GLU A 217 8.98 3.84 19.07
CA GLU A 217 9.81 5.03 19.24
C GLU A 217 10.74 5.24 18.03
N ARG A 218 11.32 4.16 17.48
CA ARG A 218 12.11 4.23 16.24
C ARG A 218 11.27 4.68 15.05
N LYS A 219 10.05 4.15 14.89
CA LYS A 219 9.13 4.56 13.81
C LYS A 219 8.75 6.04 13.91
N LEU A 220 8.46 6.51 15.11
CA LEU A 220 8.12 7.91 15.37
C LEU A 220 9.36 8.81 15.49
N GLY A 221 10.58 8.26 15.53
CA GLY A 221 11.83 9.01 15.67
C GLY A 221 11.90 9.86 16.95
N ARG A 222 11.19 9.48 18.02
CA ARG A 222 11.16 10.19 19.30
C ARG A 222 10.73 9.26 20.44
N PRO A 223 11.25 9.50 21.67
CA PRO A 223 10.88 8.70 22.83
C PRO A 223 9.42 8.94 23.23
N VAL A 224 8.79 7.97 23.90
CA VAL A 224 7.39 8.02 24.38
C VAL A 224 7.09 9.31 25.14
N ALA A 225 8.02 9.78 25.97
CA ALA A 225 7.86 11.02 26.75
C ALA A 225 7.66 12.29 25.89
N ARG A 226 7.92 12.25 24.59
CA ARG A 226 7.73 13.36 23.64
C ARG A 226 6.60 13.11 22.64
N TRP A 227 5.78 12.09 22.86
CA TRP A 227 4.65 11.81 21.99
C TRP A 227 3.56 12.87 22.15
N THR A 228 2.94 13.19 21.03
CA THR A 228 1.82 14.12 20.93
C THR A 228 0.51 13.36 20.69
N ALA A 229 -0.63 14.02 20.83
CA ALA A 229 -1.92 13.43 20.46
C ALA A 229 -1.96 13.00 18.99
N GLN A 230 -1.22 13.70 18.11
CA GLN A 230 -1.07 13.31 16.71
C GLN A 230 -0.29 12.01 16.54
N ASP A 231 0.79 11.82 17.32
CA ASP A 231 1.54 10.57 17.30
C ASP A 231 0.63 9.39 17.70
N VAL A 232 -0.18 9.55 18.75
CA VAL A 232 -1.14 8.52 19.19
C VAL A 232 -2.21 8.25 18.13
N ALA A 233 -2.81 9.30 17.54
CA ALA A 233 -3.80 9.14 16.47
C ALA A 233 -3.22 8.40 15.26
N GLN A 234 -1.95 8.65 14.92
CA GLN A 234 -1.26 7.92 13.86
C GLN A 234 -1.09 6.44 14.22
N LEU A 235 -0.69 6.14 15.45
CA LEU A 235 -0.55 4.77 15.95
C LEU A 235 -1.87 4.00 15.88
N GLU A 236 -3.00 4.64 16.23
CA GLU A 236 -4.32 4.02 16.12
C GLU A 236 -4.68 3.67 14.66
N VAL A 237 -4.31 4.52 13.70
CA VAL A 237 -4.52 4.23 12.26
C VAL A 237 -3.65 3.06 11.82
N ILE A 238 -2.37 3.05 12.19
CA ILE A 238 -1.43 1.96 11.86
C ILE A 238 -1.93 0.64 12.47
N PHE A 239 -2.33 0.65 13.74
CA PHE A 239 -2.86 -0.53 14.41
C PHE A 239 -4.11 -1.08 13.72
N THR A 240 -4.99 -0.18 13.26
CA THR A 240 -6.19 -0.58 12.52
C THR A 240 -5.84 -1.24 11.19
N SER A 241 -4.88 -0.68 10.43
CA SER A 241 -4.42 -1.27 9.17
C SER A 241 -3.72 -2.62 9.38
N LEU A 242 -2.91 -2.77 10.43
CA LEU A 242 -2.30 -4.04 10.81
C LEU A 242 -3.36 -5.09 11.17
N ARG A 243 -4.35 -4.73 11.99
CA ARG A 243 -5.43 -5.65 12.39
C ARG A 243 -6.28 -6.12 11.20
N ARG A 244 -6.41 -5.29 10.16
CA ARG A 244 -7.12 -5.64 8.92
C ARG A 244 -6.25 -6.40 7.92
N GLY A 245 -4.96 -6.57 8.18
CA GLY A 245 -4.02 -7.17 7.23
C GLY A 245 -3.79 -6.32 5.98
N GLU A 246 -4.05 -5.01 6.04
CA GLU A 246 -3.80 -4.07 4.93
C GLU A 246 -2.29 -3.83 4.75
N VAL A 247 -1.54 -3.94 5.84
CA VAL A 247 -0.08 -3.81 5.92
C VAL A 247 0.47 -4.88 6.86
N THR A 248 1.71 -5.30 6.63
CA THR A 248 2.40 -6.27 7.49
C THR A 248 3.23 -5.58 8.57
N LYS A 249 3.54 -6.32 9.65
CA LYS A 249 4.44 -5.84 10.71
C LYS A 249 5.80 -5.44 10.17
N ASP A 250 6.37 -6.22 9.26
CA ASP A 250 7.72 -5.97 8.73
C ASP A 250 7.77 -4.76 7.79
N GLU A 251 6.67 -4.46 7.10
CA GLU A 251 6.55 -3.24 6.29
C GLU A 251 6.45 -1.98 7.15
N GLU A 252 5.66 -2.02 8.23
CA GLU A 252 5.45 -0.86 9.10
C GLU A 252 6.55 -0.68 10.16
N PHE A 253 7.12 -1.79 10.66
CA PHE A 253 8.13 -1.85 11.73
C PHE A 253 9.28 -2.78 11.33
N PRO A 254 10.09 -2.39 10.32
CA PRO A 254 11.16 -3.23 9.83
C PRO A 254 12.16 -3.58 10.95
N PRO A 255 12.60 -4.86 11.04
CA PRO A 255 13.54 -5.29 12.07
C PRO A 255 14.90 -4.61 11.89
N ASP A 256 15.58 -4.32 13.00
CA ASP A 256 16.96 -3.86 12.95
C ASP A 256 17.85 -4.97 12.38
N ARG A 257 18.66 -4.65 11.38
CA ARG A 257 19.80 -5.50 11.05
C ARG A 257 20.82 -5.29 12.15
N VAL A 258 21.06 -6.31 12.97
CA VAL A 258 22.22 -6.38 13.86
C VAL A 258 23.45 -6.25 12.97
N THR A 259 24.09 -5.09 13.00
CA THR A 259 25.43 -4.94 12.44
C THR A 259 26.41 -5.61 13.39
N SER A 260 27.45 -6.25 12.85
CA SER A 260 28.46 -7.00 13.62
C SER A 260 29.20 -6.19 14.71
N SER A 261 28.93 -4.90 14.82
CA SER A 261 29.42 -3.98 15.85
C SER A 261 28.65 -4.02 17.19
N ASP A 262 27.53 -4.73 17.30
CA ASP A 262 26.73 -4.80 18.55
C ASP A 262 26.98 -6.07 19.39
N ILE A 263 28.05 -6.82 19.13
CA ILE A 263 28.50 -7.90 20.01
C ILE A 263 29.45 -7.30 21.06
N PRO A 264 29.13 -7.32 22.37
CA PRO A 264 30.08 -6.92 23.40
C PRO A 264 31.31 -7.83 23.36
N ALA A 265 32.49 -7.23 23.15
CA ALA A 265 33.76 -7.93 23.18
C ALA A 265 34.06 -8.43 24.60
N GLY A 266 33.85 -9.72 24.85
CA GLY A 266 34.29 -10.44 26.05
C GLY A 266 35.62 -11.15 25.81
N ASP A 267 36.68 -10.58 26.37
CA ASP A 267 37.95 -11.17 26.81
C ASP A 267 38.60 -12.27 25.95
N ALA A 268 39.61 -11.88 25.17
CA ALA A 268 40.67 -12.77 24.72
C ALA A 268 41.89 -12.66 25.65
N LYS A 269 42.47 -13.81 26.06
CA LYS A 269 43.87 -13.89 26.52
C LYS A 269 44.67 -14.82 25.58
N PRO A 270 45.89 -14.46 25.16
CA PRO A 270 46.44 -14.85 23.87
C PRO A 270 47.65 -15.82 23.95
N ALA A 271 47.92 -16.55 22.87
CA ALA A 271 49.20 -17.21 22.59
C ALA A 271 49.34 -17.45 21.05
N PRO A 272 50.56 -17.67 20.49
CA PRO A 272 51.39 -16.63 19.90
C PRO A 272 51.68 -16.78 18.39
N VAL A 273 52.23 -15.71 17.81
CA VAL A 273 52.54 -15.47 16.39
C VAL A 273 53.84 -16.17 15.90
N GLN A 274 53.82 -16.74 14.68
CA GLN A 274 55.00 -16.83 13.80
C GLN A 274 54.61 -16.52 12.32
N PRO A 275 55.40 -15.70 11.57
CA PRO A 275 55.19 -15.33 10.15
C PRO A 275 56.21 -16.01 9.16
N PRO A 276 56.28 -15.71 7.83
CA PRO A 276 55.36 -16.12 6.73
C PRO A 276 56.03 -16.76 5.46
N ALA A 277 55.18 -17.31 4.55
CA ALA A 277 55.29 -17.46 3.06
C ALA A 277 56.16 -18.60 2.42
N PRO A 278 55.98 -19.01 1.12
CA PRO A 278 54.88 -18.78 0.12
C PRO A 278 54.38 -20.02 -0.71
N ALA A 279 53.16 -19.85 -1.29
CA ALA A 279 52.53 -20.33 -2.55
C ALA A 279 52.89 -21.68 -3.25
N GLU A 280 51.87 -22.54 -3.52
CA GLU A 280 51.22 -22.74 -4.84
C GLU A 280 50.12 -23.85 -4.86
N THR A 281 49.08 -23.62 -5.69
CA THR A 281 48.10 -24.55 -6.34
C THR A 281 46.84 -25.12 -5.61
N GLU A 282 45.67 -24.91 -6.26
CA GLU A 282 44.26 -25.22 -5.90
C GLU A 282 43.83 -26.71 -6.14
N PRO A 283 42.53 -27.09 -6.01
CA PRO A 283 41.64 -27.27 -4.83
C PRO A 283 41.13 -28.76 -4.81
N PRO A 284 39.96 -29.17 -4.25
CA PRO A 284 39.14 -28.69 -3.14
C PRO A 284 38.99 -29.76 -2.02
N SER A 285 38.59 -29.37 -0.80
CA SER A 285 37.77 -30.21 0.10
C SER A 285 37.44 -29.49 1.41
N THR A 286 36.15 -29.39 1.72
CA THR A 286 35.60 -29.11 3.04
C THR A 286 35.92 -30.29 3.97
N PRO A 287 36.05 -30.08 5.30
CA PRO A 287 34.98 -30.58 6.16
C PRO A 287 34.66 -29.70 7.38
N ALA A 288 33.47 -29.99 7.90
CA ALA A 288 32.73 -29.31 8.94
C ALA A 288 33.21 -29.52 10.39
N ALA A 289 32.71 -28.67 11.28
CA ALA A 289 32.15 -29.02 12.59
C ALA A 289 31.00 -28.01 12.82
N GLY A 290 29.72 -28.34 13.03
CA GLY A 290 29.11 -29.36 13.90
C GLY A 290 28.56 -28.62 15.14
N ALA A 291 27.33 -28.79 15.64
CA ALA A 291 26.13 -29.52 15.26
C ALA A 291 25.00 -29.05 16.21
N ALA A 292 23.77 -28.90 15.72
CA ALA A 292 22.52 -29.12 16.48
C ALA A 292 21.29 -29.08 15.54
N THR A 293 20.98 -30.27 15.01
CA THR A 293 19.68 -30.79 14.58
C THR A 293 18.89 -30.01 13.51
N GLU A 294 19.39 -30.10 12.28
CA GLU A 294 18.70 -29.78 11.04
C GLU A 294 18.22 -31.10 10.40
N ALA A 295 16.93 -31.19 10.06
CA ALA A 295 16.41 -32.27 9.22
C ALA A 295 17.04 -32.15 7.82
N ALA A 296 17.59 -33.25 7.31
CA ALA A 296 18.49 -33.29 6.16
C ALA A 296 17.90 -32.68 4.86
N PRO A 297 18.71 -32.00 4.04
CA PRO A 297 18.28 -31.57 2.71
C PRO A 297 18.24 -32.78 1.77
N GLU A 298 17.06 -33.13 1.27
CA GLU A 298 16.92 -34.15 0.24
C GLU A 298 17.39 -33.63 -1.13
N SER A 299 17.94 -34.54 -1.94
CA SER A 299 18.56 -34.22 -3.24
C SER A 299 17.54 -33.61 -4.22
N PRO A 300 17.99 -32.76 -5.18
CA PRO A 300 17.13 -32.14 -6.20
C PRO A 300 16.24 -33.16 -6.95
N GLU A 301 16.76 -34.38 -7.15
CA GLU A 301 16.05 -35.49 -7.79
C GLU A 301 14.80 -35.95 -7.01
N LYS A 302 14.84 -35.91 -5.67
CA LYS A 302 13.68 -36.27 -4.83
C LYS A 302 12.61 -35.19 -4.84
N ARG A 303 13.01 -33.92 -4.94
CA ARG A 303 12.08 -32.79 -5.05
C ARG A 303 11.38 -32.77 -6.41
N GLU A 304 12.11 -33.00 -7.49
CA GLU A 304 11.52 -33.15 -8.83
C GLU A 304 10.58 -34.35 -8.91
N ALA A 305 10.94 -35.47 -8.27
CA ALA A 305 10.05 -36.63 -8.16
C ALA A 305 8.76 -36.29 -7.38
N GLY A 306 8.86 -35.56 -6.26
CA GLY A 306 7.69 -35.11 -5.49
C GLY A 306 6.77 -34.17 -6.28
N GLU A 307 7.34 -33.20 -7.01
CA GLU A 307 6.56 -32.32 -7.88
C GLU A 307 5.90 -33.06 -9.04
N GLN A 308 6.59 -34.04 -9.63
CA GLN A 308 6.03 -34.87 -10.72
C GLN A 308 4.90 -35.77 -10.20
N GLN A 309 5.07 -36.35 -9.01
CA GLN A 309 4.06 -37.21 -8.39
C GLN A 309 2.78 -36.43 -8.08
N VAL A 310 2.89 -35.16 -7.67
CA VAL A 310 1.75 -34.27 -7.46
C VAL A 310 1.12 -33.83 -8.79
N ARG A 311 1.91 -33.57 -9.83
CA ARG A 311 1.39 -33.29 -11.18
C ARG A 311 0.59 -34.46 -11.75
N ASP A 312 1.14 -35.67 -11.70
CA ASP A 312 0.48 -36.90 -12.16
C ASP A 312 -0.80 -37.17 -11.34
N LEU A 313 -0.80 -36.83 -10.05
CA LEU A 313 -1.95 -36.95 -9.16
C LEU A 313 -3.05 -35.91 -9.44
N PHE A 314 -2.68 -34.70 -9.85
CA PHE A 314 -3.64 -33.70 -10.35
C PHE A 314 -4.25 -34.07 -11.71
N ASP A 315 -3.50 -34.77 -12.55
CA ASP A 315 -4.05 -35.33 -13.79
C ASP A 315 -5.02 -36.49 -13.52
N HIS A 316 -4.83 -37.22 -12.42
CA HIS A 316 -5.74 -38.27 -11.96
C HIS A 316 -7.05 -37.73 -11.36
N LEU A 317 -7.02 -36.55 -10.73
CA LEU A 317 -8.19 -35.82 -10.24
C LEU A 317 -8.92 -35.14 -11.41
N ASP A 318 -9.59 -35.96 -12.22
CA ASP A 318 -10.46 -35.64 -13.38
C ASP A 318 -10.13 -34.33 -14.13
N THR A 319 -9.66 -34.46 -15.38
CA THR A 319 -9.24 -33.40 -16.32
C THR A 319 -10.24 -32.25 -16.57
N LYS A 320 -11.41 -32.27 -15.92
CA LYS A 320 -12.47 -31.25 -16.00
C LYS A 320 -12.32 -30.10 -15.01
N ILE A 321 -11.43 -30.19 -14.01
CA ILE A 321 -11.20 -29.08 -13.07
C ILE A 321 -10.07 -28.18 -13.61
N PRO A 322 -10.32 -26.88 -13.86
CA PRO A 322 -9.29 -25.96 -14.32
C PRO A 322 -8.12 -25.87 -13.32
N ASN A 323 -6.89 -25.82 -13.83
CA ASN A 323 -5.66 -25.76 -13.00
C ASN A 323 -5.66 -24.62 -11.97
N LYS A 324 -6.28 -23.49 -12.32
CA LYS A 324 -6.47 -22.34 -11.41
C LYS A 324 -7.33 -22.68 -10.19
N THR A 325 -8.41 -23.44 -10.38
CA THR A 325 -9.31 -23.86 -9.29
C THR A 325 -8.61 -24.80 -8.31
N ARG A 326 -7.66 -25.61 -8.80
CA ARG A 326 -6.87 -26.54 -7.98
C ARG A 326 -5.89 -25.82 -7.04
N LEU A 327 -5.25 -24.73 -7.51
CA LEU A 327 -4.37 -23.88 -6.68
C LEU A 327 -5.15 -23.07 -5.64
N ASP A 328 -6.36 -22.62 -5.99
CA ASP A 328 -7.26 -21.96 -5.03
C ASP A 328 -7.71 -22.93 -3.92
N ASP A 329 -7.98 -24.20 -4.24
CA ASP A 329 -8.31 -25.23 -3.25
C ASP A 329 -7.13 -25.58 -2.33
N LEU A 330 -5.91 -25.65 -2.88
CA LEU A 330 -4.69 -25.80 -2.07
C LEU A 330 -4.49 -24.60 -1.13
N THR A 331 -4.76 -23.39 -1.61
CA THR A 331 -4.71 -22.18 -0.78
C THR A 331 -5.66 -22.28 0.42
N VAL A 332 -6.83 -22.89 0.22
CA VAL A 332 -7.81 -23.13 1.28
C VAL A 332 -7.34 -24.22 2.25
N LEU A 333 -6.85 -25.35 1.74
CA LEU A 333 -6.39 -26.48 2.56
C LEU A 333 -5.24 -26.09 3.51
N PHE A 334 -4.24 -25.37 3.01
CA PHE A 334 -3.09 -24.95 3.81
C PHE A 334 -3.29 -23.63 4.54
N SER A 335 -4.46 -22.99 4.37
CA SER A 335 -4.78 -21.69 4.99
C SER A 335 -3.72 -20.62 4.73
N ARG A 336 -3.01 -20.73 3.59
CA ARG A 336 -1.97 -19.82 3.11
C ARG A 336 -1.97 -19.82 1.60
N ARG A 337 -1.54 -18.72 0.98
CA ARG A 337 -1.57 -18.57 -0.48
C ARG A 337 -0.60 -19.55 -1.16
N VAL A 338 -1.13 -20.41 -2.04
CA VAL A 338 -0.39 -21.34 -2.89
C VAL A 338 -0.63 -20.94 -4.34
N THR A 339 0.40 -20.43 -5.01
CA THR A 339 0.34 -19.93 -6.41
C THR A 339 1.02 -20.85 -7.40
N ALA A 340 1.89 -21.74 -6.92
CA ALA A 340 2.52 -22.81 -7.66
C ALA A 340 2.77 -24.01 -6.74
N LEU A 341 2.91 -25.21 -7.30
CA LEU A 341 3.22 -26.41 -6.51
C LEU A 341 4.58 -26.32 -5.80
N ALA A 342 5.51 -25.55 -6.36
CA ALA A 342 6.81 -25.26 -5.74
C ALA A 342 6.69 -24.47 -4.42
N ASP A 343 5.51 -23.88 -4.14
CA ASP A 343 5.23 -23.17 -2.89
C ASP A 343 4.95 -24.14 -1.72
N LEU A 344 4.79 -25.44 -1.98
CA LEU A 344 4.57 -26.48 -0.98
C LEU A 344 5.91 -27.04 -0.49
N GLY A 345 6.03 -27.22 0.83
CA GLY A 345 7.14 -27.92 1.46
C GLY A 345 6.98 -29.44 1.37
N ASP A 346 8.07 -30.18 1.59
CA ASP A 346 8.08 -31.65 1.41
C ASP A 346 7.12 -32.37 2.38
N SER A 347 6.91 -31.83 3.58
CA SER A 347 5.90 -32.35 4.53
C SER A 347 4.47 -32.12 4.05
N GLU A 348 4.18 -30.96 3.45
CA GLU A 348 2.86 -30.63 2.91
C GLU A 348 2.55 -31.45 1.66
N LEU A 349 3.57 -31.73 0.84
CA LEU A 349 3.49 -32.64 -0.30
C LEU A 349 3.20 -34.07 0.17
N ALA A 350 3.83 -34.53 1.26
CA ALA A 350 3.57 -35.84 1.84
C ALA A 350 2.17 -35.95 2.45
N ASP A 351 1.71 -34.93 3.18
CA ASP A 351 0.37 -34.88 3.77
C ASP A 351 -0.72 -34.89 2.69
N LEU A 352 -0.53 -34.15 1.59
CA LEU A 352 -1.41 -34.21 0.42
C LEU A 352 -1.43 -35.58 -0.23
N ALA A 353 -0.25 -36.18 -0.44
CA ALA A 353 -0.14 -37.50 -1.04
C ALA A 353 -0.87 -38.54 -0.21
N GLN A 354 -0.77 -38.47 1.13
CA GLN A 354 -1.48 -39.37 2.05
C GLN A 354 -2.99 -39.13 2.02
N LEU A 355 -3.44 -37.87 2.13
CA LEU A 355 -4.85 -37.50 2.06
C LEU A 355 -5.50 -38.02 0.76
N LEU A 356 -4.78 -37.93 -0.36
CA LEU A 356 -5.27 -38.34 -1.67
C LEU A 356 -5.19 -39.86 -1.89
N ALA A 357 -4.20 -40.54 -1.32
CA ALA A 357 -4.12 -42.01 -1.31
C ALA A 357 -5.31 -42.63 -0.56
N ASP A 358 -5.69 -42.04 0.58
CA ASP A 358 -6.85 -42.48 1.38
C ASP A 358 -8.19 -42.20 0.66
N CYS A 359 -8.20 -41.27 -0.31
CA CYS A 359 -9.39 -40.85 -1.05
C CYS A 359 -9.67 -41.66 -2.34
N GLY A 360 -8.78 -42.58 -2.74
CA GLY A 360 -9.00 -43.50 -3.86
C GLY A 360 -9.44 -42.85 -5.17
N GLY A 361 -8.97 -41.62 -5.44
CA GLY A 361 -9.25 -40.89 -6.68
C GLY A 361 -10.67 -40.30 -6.82
N LYS A 362 -11.46 -40.21 -5.73
CA LYS A 362 -12.81 -39.62 -5.82
C LYS A 362 -12.76 -38.11 -5.54
N THR A 363 -13.02 -37.31 -6.57
CA THR A 363 -13.17 -35.84 -6.52
C THR A 363 -14.05 -35.35 -5.37
N ALA A 364 -15.05 -36.14 -4.97
CA ALA A 364 -15.93 -35.83 -3.83
C ALA A 364 -15.20 -35.76 -2.48
N ALA A 365 -14.14 -36.55 -2.28
CA ALA A 365 -13.39 -36.56 -1.02
C ALA A 365 -12.43 -35.36 -0.91
N TRP A 366 -11.83 -34.95 -2.05
CA TRP A 366 -11.10 -33.69 -2.15
C TRP A 366 -12.00 -32.50 -1.81
N GLN A 367 -13.18 -32.43 -2.44
CA GLN A 367 -14.13 -31.35 -2.19
C GLN A 367 -14.59 -31.35 -0.72
N ALA A 368 -14.83 -32.52 -0.13
CA ALA A 368 -15.19 -32.63 1.28
C ALA A 368 -14.09 -32.15 2.23
N ALA A 369 -12.81 -32.40 1.94
CA ALA A 369 -11.68 -31.89 2.72
C ALA A 369 -11.57 -30.36 2.62
N VAL A 370 -11.70 -29.81 1.40
CA VAL A 370 -11.72 -28.37 1.17
C VAL A 370 -12.89 -27.70 1.89
N ASP A 371 -14.09 -28.29 1.82
CA ASP A 371 -15.29 -27.74 2.44
C ASP A 371 -15.24 -27.86 3.97
N ALA A 372 -14.67 -28.94 4.52
CA ALA A 372 -14.42 -29.08 5.96
C ALA A 372 -13.48 -27.98 6.48
N GLN A 373 -12.41 -27.68 5.73
CA GLN A 373 -11.49 -26.61 6.08
C GLN A 373 -12.14 -25.22 6.00
N ARG A 374 -13.01 -24.99 5.00
CA ARG A 374 -13.81 -23.75 4.91
C ARG A 374 -14.76 -23.59 6.09
N GLN A 375 -15.38 -24.67 6.56
CA GLN A 375 -16.28 -24.63 7.71
C GLN A 375 -15.53 -24.35 9.02
N GLN A 376 -14.32 -24.90 9.20
CA GLN A 376 -13.47 -24.57 10.35
C GLN A 376 -13.04 -23.10 10.33
N ALA A 377 -12.73 -22.52 9.16
CA ALA A 377 -12.38 -21.11 9.02
C ALA A 377 -13.58 -20.16 9.22
N GLY A 378 -14.80 -20.58 8.89
CA GLY A 378 -16.03 -19.78 9.04
C GLY A 378 -16.68 -19.82 10.43
N GLY A 379 -16.30 -20.76 11.29
CA GLY A 379 -16.88 -20.96 12.62
C GLY A 379 -16.25 -20.15 13.76
N GLN A 380 -15.25 -19.31 13.48
CA GLN A 380 -14.55 -18.47 14.47
C GLN A 380 -14.92 -16.98 14.39
N ALA A 381 -16.16 -16.67 13.98
CA ALA A 381 -16.69 -15.30 13.95
C ALA A 381 -17.50 -14.96 15.22
#